data_AF-A0A1Q3MSU7-F1
#
_entry.id   AF-A0A1Q3MSU7-F1
#
_cell.length_a   1.000
_cell.length_b   1.000
_cell.length_c   1.000
_cell.angle_alpha   90.00
_cell.angle_beta   90.00
_cell.angle_gamma   90.00
#
_symmetry.space_group_name_H-M   'P 1'
#
loop_
_entity.id
_entity.type
_entity.pdbx_description
1 polymer ?
#
loop_
_entity_poly.entity_id
_entity_poly.type
_entity_poly.pdbx_seq_one_letter_code
_entity_poly.pdbx_strand_id
1 'polypeptide(L)'
;DSTTQQSSCVFSNEHYMESVHDWVCYAAPVIDPYSKQVLGVVDLSTTWKNHNTLGVLAAERCASIIQTALIEQQRQRLYIRAFASPQVMFNNKSLVLTPRQIEILAILALCPNGLNLENLHQALYGERKVSVGTLKAEMSQLRDILGGMLGSRPYRLLANVEADFLYVEQALDSGYIASALQLYKGIFLSKTESPFLCAWRDCLESRLSDMIFKTKEIDVLLKHVAHFPEAIDAVERLIELLPLDHPAHQSLSKFSDMS
;
A
#
# COMPACT_ATOMS: atom_id res chain seq x y z
N ASP A 1 17.30 -3.72 28.82
CA ASP A 1 15.85 -3.44 28.82
C ASP A 1 15.48 -2.34 27.83
N SER A 2 14.82 -2.70 26.72
CA SER A 2 14.53 -1.80 25.59
C SER A 2 13.04 -1.65 25.26
N THR A 3 12.15 -2.05 26.17
CA THR A 3 10.70 -2.07 25.96
C THR A 3 9.94 -0.94 26.67
N THR A 4 10.65 -0.01 27.33
CA THR A 4 10.03 1.15 27.99
C THR A 4 9.86 2.31 27.00
N GLN A 5 8.73 3.03 27.09
CA GLN A 5 8.52 4.31 26.36
C GLN A 5 9.39 5.45 26.92
N GLN A 6 10.53 5.13 27.52
CA GLN A 6 11.39 6.04 28.26
C GLN A 6 12.81 5.90 27.74
N SER A 7 13.46 7.03 27.53
CA SER A 7 14.89 7.07 27.24
C SER A 7 15.66 6.41 28.38
N SER A 8 16.66 5.62 28.04
CA SER A 8 17.47 4.91 29.01
C SER A 8 18.95 5.08 28.72
N CYS A 9 19.73 5.01 29.79
CA CYS A 9 21.17 4.91 29.74
C CYS A 9 21.53 3.59 30.41
N VAL A 10 22.17 2.70 29.67
CA VAL A 10 22.58 1.38 30.18
C VAL A 10 24.09 1.39 30.35
N PHE A 11 24.59 0.89 31.48
CA PHE A 11 26.02 0.88 31.81
C PHE A 11 26.49 -0.45 32.43
N SER A 12 27.70 -0.86 32.04
CA SER A 12 28.55 -1.87 32.69
C SER A 12 27.85 -3.20 33.05
N ASN A 13 27.45 -3.45 34.32
CA ASN A 13 26.97 -4.77 34.82
C ASN A 13 25.62 -5.26 34.23
N GLU A 14 24.97 -4.48 33.38
CA GLU A 14 23.75 -4.89 32.65
C GLU A 14 24.06 -5.55 31.29
N HIS A 15 25.32 -5.56 30.85
CA HIS A 15 25.78 -6.27 29.65
C HIS A 15 26.34 -7.65 30.02
N TYR A 16 25.78 -8.72 29.47
CA TYR A 16 26.09 -10.13 29.83
C TYR A 16 27.51 -10.61 29.42
N MET A 17 28.32 -9.78 28.74
CA MET A 17 29.66 -10.13 28.24
C MET A 17 30.75 -9.15 28.71
N GLU A 18 31.84 -9.70 29.23
CA GLU A 18 32.96 -8.98 29.84
C GLU A 18 33.70 -8.04 28.86
N SER A 19 33.61 -8.30 27.56
CA SER A 19 34.24 -7.52 26.48
C SER A 19 33.57 -6.17 26.17
N VAL A 20 32.40 -5.89 26.73
CA VAL A 20 31.62 -4.64 26.48
C VAL A 20 31.38 -3.83 27.76
N HIS A 21 32.07 -4.15 28.86
CA HIS A 21 31.93 -3.42 30.13
C HIS A 21 32.36 -1.95 30.07
N ASP A 22 33.23 -1.60 29.11
CA ASP A 22 33.66 -0.22 28.86
C ASP A 22 32.68 0.57 27.97
N TRP A 23 31.61 -0.06 27.48
CA TRP A 23 30.64 0.58 26.59
C TRP A 23 29.50 1.20 27.39
N VAL A 24 29.10 2.39 26.94
CA VAL A 24 27.95 3.15 27.41
C VAL A 24 27.04 3.35 26.22
N CYS A 25 25.78 2.94 26.35
CA CYS A 25 24.77 3.14 25.32
C CYS A 25 23.69 4.11 25.82
N TYR A 26 23.35 5.06 24.96
CA TYR A 26 22.25 5.99 25.15
C TYR A 26 21.15 5.64 24.16
N ALA A 27 20.00 5.23 24.67
CA ALA A 27 18.89 4.79 23.87
C ALA A 27 17.70 5.74 24.02
N ALA A 28 17.12 6.14 22.88
CA ALA A 28 15.88 6.90 22.85
C ALA A 28 14.89 6.27 21.86
N PRO A 29 13.62 6.04 22.27
CA PRO A 29 12.63 5.44 21.39
C PRO A 29 12.21 6.42 20.29
N VAL A 30 11.97 5.88 19.08
CA VAL A 30 11.28 6.57 17.99
C VAL A 30 9.80 6.18 18.07
N ILE A 31 8.96 7.14 18.42
CA ILE A 31 7.53 6.94 18.65
C ILE A 31 6.75 7.49 17.46
N ASP A 32 5.81 6.71 16.93
CA ASP A 32 4.84 7.19 15.96
C ASP A 32 3.96 8.29 16.61
N PRO A 33 3.97 9.52 16.10
CA PRO A 33 3.15 10.61 16.66
C PRO A 33 1.65 10.32 16.62
N TYR A 34 1.18 9.45 15.71
CA TYR A 34 -0.24 9.13 15.56
C TYR A 34 -0.69 7.94 16.39
N SER A 35 -0.12 6.75 16.18
CA SER A 35 -0.51 5.54 16.92
C SER A 35 0.06 5.46 18.34
N LYS A 36 1.05 6.30 18.66
CA LYS A 36 1.84 6.25 19.90
C LYS A 36 2.62 4.94 20.11
N GLN A 37 2.74 4.12 19.06
CA GLN A 37 3.56 2.90 19.10
C GLN A 37 5.04 3.24 18.93
N VAL A 38 5.91 2.46 19.57
CA VAL A 38 7.36 2.54 19.35
C VAL A 38 7.67 1.88 18.00
N LEU A 39 8.19 2.67 17.07
CA LEU A 39 8.60 2.22 15.73
C LEU A 39 10.02 1.62 15.72
N GLY A 40 10.85 2.05 16.67
CA GLY A 40 12.23 1.62 16.80
C GLY A 40 12.95 2.40 17.89
N VAL A 41 14.27 2.26 17.97
CA VAL A 41 15.12 2.92 18.97
C VAL A 41 16.35 3.51 18.26
N VAL A 42 16.73 4.73 18.63
CA VAL A 42 18.04 5.29 18.33
C VAL A 42 18.97 4.90 19.47
N ASP A 43 20.03 4.17 19.15
CA ASP A 43 21.11 3.83 20.08
C ASP A 43 22.38 4.58 19.67
N LEU A 44 22.95 5.33 20.61
CA LEU A 44 24.27 5.94 20.48
C LEU A 44 25.21 5.28 21.49
N SER A 45 26.22 4.58 21.00
CA SER A 45 27.20 3.92 21.85
C SER A 45 28.52 4.68 21.91
N THR A 46 29.15 4.70 23.08
CA THR A 46 30.48 5.28 23.32
C THR A 46 31.23 4.47 24.37
N THR A 47 32.48 4.84 24.67
CA THR A 47 33.27 4.26 25.77
C THR A 47 33.11 5.07 27.05
N TRP A 48 33.32 4.47 28.23
CA TRP A 48 33.20 5.12 29.54
C TRP A 48 33.95 6.45 29.64
N LYS A 49 35.16 6.52 29.09
CA LYS A 49 36.00 7.73 29.07
C LYS A 49 35.32 8.94 28.40
N ASN A 50 34.40 8.68 27.48
CA ASN A 50 33.68 9.69 26.70
C ASN A 50 32.21 9.83 27.15
N HIS A 51 31.81 9.15 28.22
CA HIS A 51 30.47 9.29 28.79
C HIS A 51 30.25 10.70 29.33
N ASN A 52 29.10 11.28 29.01
CA ASN A 52 28.58 12.46 29.68
C ASN A 52 27.04 12.49 29.63
N THR A 53 26.45 13.38 30.42
CA THR A 53 24.99 13.52 30.54
C THR A 53 24.31 14.02 29.25
N LEU A 54 25.07 14.58 28.29
CA LEU A 54 24.53 15.01 27.00
C LEU A 54 24.26 13.82 26.06
N GLY A 55 24.79 12.63 26.34
CA GLY A 55 24.59 11.46 25.48
C GLY A 55 23.12 11.04 25.35
N VAL A 56 22.37 11.06 26.46
CA VAL A 56 20.91 10.80 26.43
C VAL A 56 20.19 11.89 25.64
N LEU A 57 20.53 13.17 25.87
CA LEU A 57 19.95 14.29 25.12
C LEU A 57 20.25 14.22 23.62
N ALA A 58 21.44 13.74 23.24
CA ALA A 58 21.81 13.52 21.86
C ALA A 58 20.97 12.41 21.22
N ALA A 59 20.80 11.28 21.91
CA ALA A 59 19.95 10.17 21.46
C ALA A 59 18.48 10.64 21.32
N GLU A 60 17.94 11.36 22.30
CA GLU A 60 16.61 11.95 22.26
C GLU A 60 16.45 12.95 21.11
N ARG A 61 17.46 13.78 20.86
CA ARG A 61 17.42 14.73 19.74
C ARG A 61 17.43 14.02 18.40
N CYS A 62 18.26 12.99 18.23
CA CYS A 62 18.28 12.17 17.04
C CYS A 62 16.94 11.46 16.81
N ALA A 63 16.36 10.85 17.85
CA ALA A 63 15.03 10.24 17.79
C ALA A 63 13.96 11.28 17.40
N SER A 64 14.01 12.49 17.98
CA SER A 64 13.09 13.58 17.62
C SER A 64 13.23 14.01 16.16
N ILE A 65 14.45 14.09 15.61
CA ILE A 65 14.67 14.43 14.18
C ILE A 65 14.05 13.37 13.28
N ILE A 66 14.25 12.07 13.59
CA ILE A 66 13.64 10.97 12.84
C ILE A 66 12.11 11.06 12.92
N GLN A 67 11.55 11.30 14.10
CA GLN A 67 10.10 11.48 14.26
C GLN A 67 9.57 12.64 13.42
N THR A 68 10.27 13.79 13.38
CA THR A 68 9.88 14.93 12.52
C THR A 68 9.97 14.58 11.04
N ALA A 69 11.01 13.88 10.61
CA ALA A 69 11.14 13.43 9.22
C ALA A 69 10.03 12.46 8.83
N LEU A 70 9.64 11.54 9.73
CA LEU A 70 8.51 10.64 9.54
C LEU A 70 7.19 11.40 9.40
N ILE A 71 6.96 12.44 10.21
CA ILE A 71 5.78 13.31 10.08
C ILE A 71 5.73 13.95 8.69
N GLU A 72 6.83 14.55 8.24
CA GLU A 72 6.89 15.22 6.94
C GLU A 72 6.76 14.23 5.78
N GLN A 73 7.34 13.03 5.89
CA GLN A 73 7.18 11.98 4.87
C GLN A 73 5.73 11.46 4.81
N GLN A 74 5.04 11.38 5.94
CA GLN A 74 3.66 10.91 6.03
C GLN A 74 2.65 12.02 5.75
N ARG A 75 3.10 13.28 5.67
CA ARG A 75 2.24 14.43 5.50
C ARG A 75 1.58 14.39 4.12
N GLN A 76 0.26 14.59 4.14
CA GLN A 76 -0.59 14.59 2.96
C GLN A 76 -0.48 13.31 2.14
N ARG A 77 -0.14 12.17 2.75
CA ARG A 77 -0.11 10.87 2.06
C ARG A 77 -1.50 10.24 2.12
N LEU A 78 -2.04 9.92 0.95
CA LEU A 78 -3.30 9.22 0.76
C LEU A 78 -2.99 7.84 0.18
N TYR A 79 -3.26 6.79 0.96
CA TYR A 79 -3.13 5.42 0.49
C TYR A 79 -4.51 4.81 0.23
N ILE A 80 -4.72 4.29 -0.97
CA ILE A 80 -5.97 3.65 -1.39
C ILE A 80 -5.69 2.16 -1.62
N ARG A 81 -6.33 1.31 -0.83
CA ARG A 81 -6.41 -0.13 -1.09
C ARG A 81 -7.73 -0.42 -1.78
N ALA A 82 -7.70 -0.97 -2.98
CA ALA A 82 -8.88 -1.24 -3.78
C ALA A 82 -9.04 -2.71 -4.17
N PHE A 83 -8.00 -3.54 -4.00
CA PHE A 83 -8.11 -4.98 -4.13
C PHE A 83 -8.66 -5.62 -2.85
N ALA A 84 -9.46 -6.68 -3.01
CA ALA A 84 -10.14 -7.41 -1.93
C ALA A 84 -11.09 -6.51 -1.11
N SER A 85 -10.72 -6.14 0.12
CA SER A 85 -11.52 -5.27 1.00
C SER A 85 -11.05 -3.83 0.89
N PRO A 86 -11.83 -2.92 0.28
CA PRO A 86 -11.41 -1.56 0.04
C PRO A 86 -11.21 -0.78 1.35
N GLN A 87 -10.12 -0.03 1.43
CA GLN A 87 -9.78 0.81 2.58
C GLN A 87 -8.99 2.03 2.11
N VAL A 88 -9.24 3.18 2.74
CA VAL A 88 -8.48 4.40 2.46
C VAL A 88 -7.85 4.89 3.75
N MET A 89 -6.57 5.27 3.67
CA MET A 89 -5.82 5.85 4.76
C MET A 89 -5.30 7.22 4.36
N PHE A 90 -5.41 8.20 5.25
CA PHE A 90 -4.86 9.54 5.05
C PHE A 90 -4.03 9.94 6.27
N ASN A 91 -2.76 10.31 6.05
CA ASN A 91 -1.78 10.56 7.12
C ASN A 91 -1.75 9.41 8.15
N ASN A 92 -1.66 8.17 7.66
CA ASN A 92 -1.70 6.92 8.43
C ASN A 92 -2.98 6.65 9.25
N LYS A 93 -4.05 7.43 9.07
CA LYS A 93 -5.34 7.19 9.72
C LYS A 93 -6.33 6.57 8.75
N SER A 94 -6.96 5.46 9.14
CA SER A 94 -8.05 4.86 8.36
C SER A 94 -9.23 5.82 8.31
N LEU A 95 -9.72 6.11 7.09
CA LEU A 95 -10.91 6.92 6.87
C LEU A 95 -12.14 6.03 6.82
N VAL A 96 -13.25 6.53 7.36
CA VAL A 96 -14.57 5.91 7.22
C VAL A 96 -15.25 6.57 6.02
N LEU A 97 -15.24 5.87 4.89
CA LEU A 97 -15.77 6.37 3.62
C LEU A 97 -16.88 5.46 3.11
N THR A 98 -17.84 6.03 2.38
CA THR A 98 -18.83 5.23 1.64
C THR A 98 -18.15 4.53 0.46
N PRO A 99 -18.70 3.42 -0.05
CA PRO A 99 -18.16 2.78 -1.26
C PRO A 99 -18.06 3.76 -2.44
N ARG A 100 -19.03 4.67 -2.55
CA ARG A 100 -19.07 5.70 -3.60
C ARG A 100 -17.92 6.70 -3.46
N GLN A 101 -17.57 7.09 -2.24
CA GLN A 101 -16.43 7.96 -1.97
C GLN A 101 -15.10 7.28 -2.31
N ILE A 102 -14.96 5.99 -2.03
CA ILE A 102 -13.77 5.21 -2.41
C ILE A 102 -13.64 5.16 -3.94
N GLU A 103 -14.73 4.93 -4.67
CA GLU A 103 -14.74 4.98 -6.14
C GLU A 103 -14.32 6.36 -6.67
N ILE A 104 -14.83 7.45 -6.10
CA ILE A 104 -14.41 8.81 -6.47
C ILE A 104 -12.90 8.99 -6.29
N LEU A 105 -12.36 8.58 -5.15
CA LEU A 105 -10.92 8.68 -4.89
C LEU A 105 -10.10 7.80 -5.85
N ALA A 106 -10.57 6.60 -6.19
CA ALA A 106 -9.92 5.73 -7.16
C ALA A 106 -9.91 6.35 -8.57
N ILE A 107 -11.03 6.92 -9.03
CA ILE A 107 -11.09 7.62 -10.32
C ILE A 107 -10.11 8.80 -10.33
N LEU A 108 -10.09 9.62 -9.28
CA LEU A 108 -9.19 10.77 -9.22
C LEU A 108 -7.71 10.37 -9.10
N ALA A 109 -7.42 9.22 -8.51
CA ALA A 109 -6.08 8.65 -8.46
C ALA A 109 -5.62 8.17 -9.85
N LEU A 110 -6.52 7.56 -10.64
CA LEU A 110 -6.28 7.17 -12.04
C LEU A 110 -6.24 8.37 -13.01
N CYS A 111 -6.80 9.52 -12.62
CA CYS A 111 -6.82 10.75 -13.39
C CYS A 111 -6.09 11.89 -12.66
N PRO A 112 -4.74 11.86 -12.56
CA PRO A 112 -3.98 12.83 -11.76
C PRO A 112 -4.10 14.28 -12.24
N ASN A 113 -4.36 14.49 -13.54
CA ASN A 113 -4.63 15.81 -14.11
C ASN A 113 -5.99 16.40 -13.66
N GLY A 114 -6.85 15.56 -13.07
CA GLY A 114 -8.17 15.91 -12.58
C GLY A 114 -9.28 15.80 -13.62
N LEU A 115 -10.51 15.82 -13.12
CA LEU A 115 -11.73 15.81 -13.92
C LEU A 115 -12.61 17.00 -13.58
N ASN A 116 -13.27 17.57 -14.59
CA ASN A 116 -14.36 18.50 -14.33
C ASN A 116 -15.57 17.74 -13.75
N LEU A 117 -16.57 18.49 -13.27
CA LEU A 117 -17.73 17.90 -12.61
C LEU A 117 -18.53 16.94 -13.51
N GLU A 118 -18.68 17.29 -14.78
CA GLU A 118 -19.44 16.51 -15.77
C GLU A 118 -18.72 15.20 -16.10
N ASN A 119 -17.42 15.25 -16.40
CA ASN A 119 -16.62 14.06 -16.70
C ASN A 119 -16.51 13.13 -15.49
N LEU A 120 -16.39 13.67 -14.27
CA LEU A 120 -16.39 12.85 -13.05
C LEU A 120 -17.75 12.19 -12.83
N HIS A 121 -18.85 12.90 -13.10
CA HIS A 121 -20.19 12.34 -13.03
C HIS A 121 -20.38 11.20 -14.04
N GLN A 122 -19.98 11.41 -15.30
CA GLN A 122 -20.06 10.38 -16.34
C GLN A 122 -19.18 9.17 -16.03
N ALA A 123 -17.95 9.38 -15.55
CA ALA A 123 -17.05 8.30 -15.15
C ALA A 123 -17.64 7.44 -14.01
N LEU A 124 -18.32 8.08 -13.06
CA LEU A 124 -18.84 7.42 -11.87
C LEU A 124 -20.22 6.79 -12.07
N TYR A 125 -21.12 7.46 -12.78
CA TYR A 125 -22.52 7.06 -12.90
C TYR A 125 -22.90 6.60 -14.31
N GLY A 126 -22.22 7.08 -15.35
CA GLY A 126 -22.63 6.88 -16.75
C GLY A 126 -24.05 7.40 -16.99
N GLU A 127 -24.84 6.62 -17.73
CA GLU A 127 -26.24 6.96 -18.08
C GLU A 127 -27.23 6.87 -16.90
N ARG A 128 -26.76 6.53 -15.69
CA ARG A 128 -27.64 6.46 -14.51
C ARG A 128 -28.13 7.85 -14.14
N LYS A 129 -29.42 7.94 -13.84
CA LYS A 129 -30.10 9.19 -13.44
C LYS A 129 -29.79 9.58 -11.99
N VAL A 130 -28.54 9.98 -11.73
CA VAL A 130 -28.10 10.53 -10.44
C VAL A 130 -27.92 12.02 -10.56
N SER A 131 -28.43 12.79 -9.59
CA SER A 131 -28.31 14.25 -9.64
C SER A 131 -26.85 14.71 -9.50
N VAL A 132 -26.49 15.77 -10.22
CA VAL A 132 -25.17 16.42 -10.07
C VAL A 132 -24.99 16.98 -8.64
N GLY A 133 -26.09 17.35 -7.96
CA GLY A 133 -26.08 17.79 -6.57
C GLY A 133 -25.56 16.70 -5.62
N THR A 134 -25.90 15.44 -5.86
CA THR A 134 -25.40 14.30 -5.09
C THR A 134 -23.88 14.21 -5.18
N LEU A 135 -23.32 14.29 -6.39
CA LEU A 135 -21.86 14.28 -6.56
C LEU A 135 -21.20 15.48 -5.86
N LYS A 136 -21.77 16.69 -5.99
CA LYS A 136 -21.23 17.87 -5.30
C LYS A 136 -21.20 17.69 -3.78
N ALA A 137 -22.22 17.06 -3.21
CA ALA A 137 -22.27 16.77 -1.78
C ALA A 137 -21.15 15.80 -1.35
N GLU A 138 -20.97 14.70 -2.10
CA GLU A 138 -19.86 13.74 -1.87
C GLU A 138 -18.49 14.43 -1.97
N MET A 139 -18.30 15.28 -2.99
CA MET A 139 -17.05 16.04 -3.17
C MET A 139 -16.80 17.03 -2.03
N SER A 140 -17.86 17.63 -1.47
CA SER A 140 -17.75 18.51 -0.30
C SER A 140 -17.32 17.73 0.94
N GLN A 141 -17.98 16.61 1.22
CA GLN A 141 -17.66 15.74 2.36
C GLN A 141 -16.23 15.22 2.26
N LEU A 142 -15.80 14.73 1.09
CA LEU A 142 -14.43 14.30 0.87
C LEU A 142 -13.40 15.41 1.08
N ARG A 143 -13.72 16.65 0.70
CA ARG A 143 -12.83 17.80 0.92
C ARG A 143 -12.65 18.08 2.40
N ASP A 144 -13.71 17.99 3.19
CA ASP A 144 -13.66 18.19 4.63
C ASP A 144 -12.86 17.07 5.31
N ILE A 145 -13.10 15.81 4.92
CA ILE A 145 -12.37 14.63 5.43
C ILE A 145 -10.86 14.71 5.11
N LEU A 146 -10.51 15.13 3.90
CA LEU A 146 -9.12 15.25 3.44
C LEU A 146 -8.47 16.58 3.83
N GLY A 147 -9.12 17.42 4.65
CA GLY A 147 -8.55 18.68 5.13
C GLY A 147 -8.15 19.64 4.01
N GLY A 148 -8.95 19.72 2.94
CA GLY A 148 -8.69 20.60 1.80
C GLY A 148 -7.71 20.04 0.76
N MET A 149 -7.22 18.80 0.88
CA MET A 149 -6.33 18.16 -0.12
C MET A 149 -7.05 17.70 -1.40
N LEU A 150 -8.21 18.30 -1.69
CA LEU A 150 -9.00 18.03 -2.87
C LEU A 150 -9.17 19.35 -3.63
N GLY A 151 -8.50 19.42 -4.78
CA GLY A 151 -8.54 20.57 -5.68
C GLY A 151 -9.94 20.81 -6.24
N SER A 152 -10.22 22.05 -6.61
CA SER A 152 -11.47 22.41 -7.26
C SER A 152 -11.19 22.98 -8.65
N ARG A 153 -11.92 22.48 -9.66
CA ARG A 153 -11.88 22.94 -11.07
C ARG A 153 -10.47 22.87 -11.71
N PRO A 154 -10.01 21.67 -12.13
CA PRO A 154 -10.69 20.38 -12.04
C PRO A 154 -10.63 19.78 -10.63
N TYR A 155 -11.54 18.84 -10.34
CA TYR A 155 -11.41 18.00 -9.16
C TYR A 155 -10.20 17.09 -9.33
N ARG A 156 -9.27 17.16 -8.38
CA ARG A 156 -8.03 16.37 -8.37
C ARG A 156 -7.54 16.19 -6.94
N LEU A 157 -6.79 15.12 -6.69
CA LEU A 157 -6.12 14.90 -5.42
C LEU A 157 -4.86 15.77 -5.37
N LEU A 158 -4.71 16.54 -4.30
CA LEU A 158 -3.52 17.36 -4.03
C LEU A 158 -2.56 16.66 -3.05
N ALA A 159 -3.04 15.59 -2.42
CA ALA A 159 -2.26 14.69 -1.59
C ALA A 159 -1.27 13.88 -2.44
N ASN A 160 -0.21 13.38 -1.81
CA ASN A 160 0.65 12.34 -2.37
C ASN A 160 -0.15 11.04 -2.39
N VAL A 161 -0.63 10.66 -3.56
CA VAL A 161 -1.49 9.48 -3.74
C VAL A 161 -0.63 8.25 -3.99
N GLU A 162 -0.90 7.22 -3.21
CA GLU A 162 -0.43 5.87 -3.46
C GLU A 162 -1.62 4.93 -3.48
N ALA A 163 -1.55 3.90 -4.32
CA ALA A 163 -2.57 2.88 -4.33
C ALA A 163 -2.02 1.54 -4.80
N ASP A 164 -2.59 0.46 -4.26
CA ASP A 164 -2.24 -0.90 -4.64
C ASP A 164 -2.42 -1.14 -6.15
N PHE A 165 -3.51 -0.64 -6.72
CA PHE A 165 -3.80 -0.75 -8.15
C PHE A 165 -2.88 0.09 -9.04
N LEU A 166 -2.35 1.22 -8.55
CA LEU A 166 -1.33 1.99 -9.27
C LEU A 166 0.02 1.25 -9.29
N TYR A 167 0.35 0.53 -8.22
CA TYR A 167 1.56 -0.30 -8.19
C TYR A 167 1.47 -1.49 -9.15
N VAL A 168 0.29 -2.10 -9.31
CA VAL A 168 0.07 -3.15 -10.33
C VAL A 168 0.26 -2.56 -11.74
N GLU A 169 -0.36 -1.42 -12.05
CA GLU A 169 -0.17 -0.73 -13.34
C GLU A 169 1.31 -0.46 -13.63
N GLN A 170 2.03 0.09 -12.66
CA GLN A 170 3.46 0.37 -12.83
C GLN A 170 4.29 -0.89 -13.07
N ALA A 171 3.97 -1.99 -12.37
CA ALA A 171 4.62 -3.27 -12.57
C ALA A 171 4.33 -3.83 -13.98
N LEU A 172 3.09 -3.73 -14.45
CA LEU A 172 2.70 -4.13 -15.80
C LEU A 172 3.37 -3.27 -16.87
N ASP A 173 3.41 -1.95 -16.70
CA ASP A 173 4.11 -1.02 -17.60
C ASP A 173 5.61 -1.34 -17.71
N SER A 174 6.20 -1.80 -16.61
CA SER A 174 7.62 -2.17 -16.53
C SER A 174 7.90 -3.63 -16.97
N GLY A 175 6.86 -4.42 -17.24
CA GLY A 175 6.98 -5.84 -17.57
C GLY A 175 7.40 -6.75 -16.42
N TYR A 176 7.24 -6.32 -15.17
CA TYR A 176 7.60 -7.09 -13.97
C TYR A 176 6.45 -7.99 -13.53
N ILE A 177 6.28 -9.13 -14.20
CA ILE A 177 5.19 -10.08 -13.94
C ILE A 177 5.14 -10.58 -12.49
N ALA A 178 6.29 -10.93 -11.91
CA ALA A 178 6.35 -11.44 -10.55
C ALA A 178 5.80 -10.41 -9.54
N SER A 179 6.16 -9.13 -9.72
CA SER A 179 5.65 -8.04 -8.89
C SER A 179 4.16 -7.78 -9.15
N ALA A 180 3.73 -7.77 -10.42
CA ALA A 180 2.32 -7.56 -10.78
C ALA A 180 1.41 -8.61 -10.13
N LEU A 181 1.75 -9.91 -10.26
CA LEU A 181 0.97 -11.02 -9.69
C LEU A 181 1.01 -11.06 -8.16
N GLN A 182 2.10 -10.60 -7.53
CA GLN A 182 2.18 -10.49 -6.07
C GLN A 182 1.32 -9.34 -5.52
N LEU A 183 1.23 -8.23 -6.28
CA LEU A 183 0.47 -7.05 -5.90
C LEU A 183 -1.03 -7.21 -6.20
N TYR A 184 -1.39 -8.00 -7.21
CA TYR A 184 -2.78 -8.31 -7.54
C TYR A 184 -3.38 -9.26 -6.49
N LYS A 185 -4.06 -8.67 -5.50
CA LYS A 185 -4.58 -9.39 -4.32
C LYS A 185 -6.07 -9.74 -4.40
N GLY A 186 -6.61 -9.83 -5.61
CA GLY A 186 -8.01 -10.15 -5.89
C GLY A 186 -8.69 -9.08 -6.73
N ILE A 187 -10.00 -9.20 -6.90
CA ILE A 187 -10.77 -8.36 -7.83
C ILE A 187 -10.77 -6.89 -7.36
N PHE A 188 -10.42 -5.98 -8.27
CA PHE A 188 -10.49 -4.54 -8.05
C PHE A 188 -11.94 -4.08 -7.84
N LEU A 189 -12.23 -3.49 -6.68
CA LEU A 189 -13.55 -2.97 -6.30
C LEU A 189 -14.71 -3.84 -6.82
N SER A 190 -14.75 -5.11 -6.41
CA SER A 190 -15.61 -6.15 -7.01
C SER A 190 -17.10 -5.80 -7.16
N LYS A 191 -17.62 -4.87 -6.35
CA LYS A 191 -19.02 -4.42 -6.38
C LYS A 191 -19.24 -3.08 -7.09
N THR A 192 -18.19 -2.50 -7.70
CA THR A 192 -18.33 -1.22 -8.39
C THR A 192 -19.21 -1.38 -9.62
N GLU A 193 -20.04 -0.38 -9.83
CA GLU A 193 -20.83 -0.21 -11.05
C GLU A 193 -20.42 1.08 -11.78
N SER A 194 -19.28 1.67 -11.45
CA SER A 194 -18.77 2.82 -12.19
C SER A 194 -18.30 2.37 -13.56
N PRO A 195 -18.83 2.95 -14.67
CA PRO A 195 -18.43 2.52 -16.01
C PRO A 195 -16.93 2.71 -16.26
N PHE A 196 -16.35 3.79 -15.73
CA PHE A 196 -14.90 4.03 -15.83
C PHE A 196 -14.09 2.97 -15.08
N LEU A 197 -14.45 2.66 -13.83
CA LEU A 197 -13.71 1.71 -13.02
C LEU A 197 -13.88 0.26 -13.50
N CYS A 198 -15.06 -0.10 -14.02
CA CYS A 198 -15.28 -1.38 -14.68
C CYS A 198 -14.41 -1.50 -15.94
N ALA A 199 -14.45 -0.52 -16.84
CA ALA A 199 -13.64 -0.55 -18.06
C ALA A 199 -12.13 -0.59 -17.74
N TRP A 200 -11.70 0.14 -16.70
CA TRP A 200 -10.33 0.10 -16.23
C TRP A 200 -9.94 -1.29 -15.69
N ARG A 201 -10.82 -1.91 -14.88
CA ARG A 201 -10.60 -3.29 -14.37
C ARG A 201 -10.48 -4.29 -15.52
N ASP A 202 -11.38 -4.24 -16.49
CA ASP A 202 -11.37 -5.17 -17.63
C ASP A 202 -10.06 -5.02 -18.45
N CYS A 203 -9.56 -3.78 -18.58
CA CYS A 203 -8.27 -3.51 -19.20
C CYS A 203 -7.11 -4.08 -18.39
N LEU A 204 -7.09 -3.85 -17.07
CA LEU A 204 -6.07 -4.39 -16.17
C LEU A 204 -6.00 -5.92 -16.24
N GLU A 205 -7.16 -6.58 -16.16
CA GLU A 205 -7.28 -8.04 -16.23
C GLU A 205 -6.77 -8.58 -17.57
N SER A 206 -7.16 -7.95 -18.68
CA SER A 206 -6.65 -8.28 -20.02
C SER A 206 -5.12 -8.16 -20.13
N ARG A 207 -4.53 -7.11 -19.54
CA ARG A 207 -3.08 -6.92 -19.51
C ARG A 207 -2.37 -7.97 -18.65
N LEU A 208 -2.96 -8.36 -17.52
CA LEU A 208 -2.44 -9.44 -16.68
C LEU A 208 -2.44 -10.78 -17.42
N SER A 209 -3.55 -11.13 -18.07
CA SER A 209 -3.65 -12.35 -18.86
C SER A 209 -2.65 -12.38 -20.02
N ASP A 210 -2.43 -11.26 -20.72
CA ASP A 210 -1.41 -11.16 -21.77
C ASP A 210 0.03 -11.38 -21.24
N MET A 211 0.34 -10.84 -20.06
CA MET A 211 1.62 -11.08 -19.37
C MET A 211 1.78 -12.55 -18.96
N ILE A 212 0.75 -13.15 -18.39
CA ILE A 212 0.72 -14.57 -18.04
C ILE A 212 0.97 -15.43 -19.29
N PHE A 213 0.25 -15.16 -20.38
CA PHE A 213 0.41 -15.89 -21.64
C PHE A 213 1.84 -15.80 -22.19
N LYS A 214 2.51 -14.65 -22.05
CA LYS A 214 3.87 -14.43 -22.57
C LYS A 214 4.98 -14.99 -21.68
N THR A 215 4.75 -15.13 -20.38
CA THR A 215 5.81 -15.55 -19.47
C THR A 215 6.22 -17.01 -19.67
N LYS A 216 7.45 -17.33 -19.24
CA LYS A 216 8.00 -18.68 -19.11
C LYS A 216 8.41 -18.99 -17.67
N GLU A 217 8.14 -18.07 -16.73
CA GLU A 217 8.53 -18.19 -15.33
C GLU A 217 7.56 -19.08 -14.56
N ILE A 218 7.79 -20.39 -14.61
CA ILE A 218 6.94 -21.42 -13.98
C ILE A 218 6.77 -21.17 -12.47
N ASP A 219 7.84 -20.82 -11.75
CA ASP A 219 7.80 -20.58 -10.30
C ASP A 219 6.87 -19.43 -9.92
N VAL A 220 6.79 -18.40 -10.75
CA VAL A 220 5.91 -17.24 -10.52
C VAL A 220 4.45 -17.65 -10.70
N LEU A 221 4.14 -18.39 -11.76
CA LEU A 221 2.80 -18.88 -12.03
C LEU A 221 2.33 -19.88 -10.97
N LEU A 222 3.19 -20.81 -10.54
CA LEU A 222 2.88 -21.76 -9.46
C LEU A 222 2.54 -21.02 -8.15
N LYS A 223 3.32 -20.00 -7.79
CA LYS A 223 3.04 -19.17 -6.62
C LYS A 223 1.70 -18.44 -6.77
N HIS A 224 1.40 -17.92 -7.95
CA HIS A 224 0.14 -17.22 -8.20
C HIS A 224 -1.07 -18.16 -8.05
N VAL A 225 -1.08 -19.31 -8.73
CA VAL A 225 -2.16 -20.31 -8.65
C VAL A 225 -2.33 -20.86 -7.22
N ALA A 226 -1.25 -20.99 -6.45
CA ALA A 226 -1.35 -21.42 -5.06
C ALA A 226 -2.16 -20.44 -4.18
N HIS A 227 -2.19 -19.15 -4.55
CA HIS A 227 -2.99 -18.12 -3.85
C HIS A 227 -4.35 -17.88 -4.50
N PHE A 228 -4.44 -18.05 -5.83
CA PHE A 228 -5.65 -17.87 -6.65
C PHE A 228 -5.88 -19.11 -7.53
N PRO A 229 -6.42 -20.21 -6.98
CA PRO A 229 -6.64 -21.44 -7.74
C PRO A 229 -7.61 -21.27 -8.92
N GLU A 230 -8.46 -20.24 -8.87
CA GLU A 230 -9.41 -19.86 -9.90
C GLU A 230 -8.80 -19.06 -11.07
N ALA A 231 -7.49 -18.78 -11.06
CA ALA A 231 -6.79 -18.09 -12.15
C ALA A 231 -6.60 -19.04 -13.35
N ILE A 232 -7.66 -19.20 -14.15
CA ILE A 232 -7.72 -20.17 -15.27
C ILE A 232 -6.58 -19.94 -16.27
N ASP A 233 -6.31 -18.70 -16.64
CA ASP A 233 -5.23 -18.34 -17.58
C ASP A 233 -3.83 -18.75 -17.08
N ALA A 234 -3.56 -18.61 -15.79
CA ALA A 234 -2.32 -19.07 -15.17
C ALA A 234 -2.23 -20.60 -15.10
N VAL A 235 -3.35 -21.29 -14.84
CA VAL A 235 -3.43 -22.75 -14.86
C VAL A 235 -3.17 -23.30 -16.26
N GLU A 236 -3.86 -22.77 -17.27
CA GLU A 236 -3.66 -23.15 -18.68
C GLU A 236 -2.21 -22.93 -19.10
N ARG A 237 -1.63 -21.77 -18.74
CA ARG A 237 -0.25 -21.47 -19.08
C ARG A 237 0.74 -22.43 -18.41
N LEU A 238 0.50 -22.83 -17.17
CA LEU A 238 1.34 -23.83 -16.49
C LEU A 238 1.27 -25.19 -17.17
N ILE A 239 0.08 -25.61 -17.64
CA ILE A 239 -0.10 -26.87 -18.38
C ILE A 239 0.71 -26.85 -19.68
N GLU A 240 0.75 -25.71 -20.39
CA GLU A 240 1.56 -25.56 -21.61
C GLU A 240 3.08 -25.63 -21.36
N LEU A 241 3.55 -25.09 -20.23
CA LEU A 241 4.98 -24.98 -19.93
C LEU A 241 5.56 -26.21 -19.23
N LEU A 242 4.76 -26.94 -18.46
CA LEU A 242 5.22 -28.10 -17.70
C LEU A 242 5.33 -29.35 -18.58
N PRO A 243 6.39 -30.17 -18.42
CA PRO A 243 6.46 -31.49 -19.03
C PRO A 243 5.28 -32.38 -18.61
N LEU A 244 4.73 -33.19 -19.53
CA LEU A 244 3.54 -34.04 -19.29
C LEU A 244 3.70 -35.03 -18.12
N ASP A 245 4.93 -35.40 -17.79
CA ASP A 245 5.29 -36.30 -16.69
C ASP A 245 5.46 -35.59 -15.34
N HIS A 246 5.37 -34.26 -15.31
CA HIS A 246 5.52 -33.49 -14.08
C HIS A 246 4.32 -33.74 -13.14
N PRO A 247 4.55 -34.04 -11.85
CA PRO A 247 3.48 -34.42 -10.91
C PRO A 247 2.41 -33.34 -10.73
N ALA A 248 2.75 -32.07 -10.98
CA ALA A 248 1.80 -30.96 -10.89
C ALA A 248 0.72 -30.99 -12.00
N HIS A 249 0.93 -31.65 -13.16
CA HIS A 249 -0.07 -31.74 -14.23
C HIS A 249 -1.39 -32.34 -13.73
N GLN A 250 -1.33 -33.44 -12.99
CA GLN A 250 -2.53 -34.10 -12.45
C GLN A 250 -3.31 -33.23 -11.46
N SER A 251 -2.62 -32.34 -10.74
CA SER A 251 -3.24 -31.40 -9.81
C SER A 251 -3.87 -30.22 -10.56
N LEU A 252 -3.19 -29.70 -11.59
CA LEU A 252 -3.64 -28.55 -12.39
C LEU A 252 -4.85 -28.89 -13.27
N SER A 253 -4.93 -30.08 -13.87
CA SER A 253 -6.10 -30.50 -14.69
C SER A 253 -7.40 -30.54 -13.89
N LYS A 254 -7.34 -30.74 -12.57
CA LYS A 254 -8.54 -30.68 -11.71
C LYS A 254 -9.09 -29.27 -11.58
N PHE A 255 -8.23 -28.25 -11.69
CA PHE A 255 -8.64 -26.85 -11.64
C PHE A 255 -9.18 -26.36 -12.98
N SER A 256 -8.71 -26.90 -14.11
CA SER A 256 -9.26 -26.57 -15.44
C SER A 256 -10.65 -27.17 -15.68
N ASP A 257 -10.97 -28.33 -15.09
CA ASP A 257 -12.27 -29.01 -15.28
C ASP A 257 -13.41 -28.41 -14.42
N MET A 258 -13.14 -27.40 -13.59
CA MET A 258 -14.11 -26.77 -12.68
C MET A 258 -14.80 -25.51 -13.25
N SER A 259 -14.49 -25.13 -14.49
CA SER A 259 -15.15 -24.04 -15.24
C SER A 259 -16.22 -24.56 -16.19
#